data_AF-A0AAX3W736-F1
#
_entry.id   AF-A0AAX3W736-F1
#
_cell.length_a   1.000
_cell.length_b   1.000
_cell.length_c   1.000
_cell.angle_alpha   90.00
_cell.angle_beta   90.00
_cell.angle_gamma   90.00
#
_symmetry.space_group_name_H-M   'P 1'
#
loop_
_entity.id
_entity.type
_entity.pdbx_description
1 polymer ?
#
loop_
_entity_poly.entity_id
_entity_poly.type
_entity_poly.pdbx_seq_one_letter_code
_entity_poly.pdbx_strand_id
1 'polypeptide(L)'
;MCKLNQEEIINLGKFLKKLRNNKKKTTREVAEFMSYSQGHISGIENGKRGTPSETYIEDVITFLSDTFEEYNFNVDQLKEVTNNKIQLLKTNVNERSKNNSMLGSFTDNGEAPNIMYMENNLGLKENTYFSIPINDLNFHLNDISNSKYYRKLKLTDIDRKHINDYINNYLIDKIRIQLENVQSLYKQNLLDEQTHSKYSKELKELIKKLENPNDLKY
;
A
#
# COMPACT_ATOMS: atom_id res chain seq x y z
N MET A 1 12.73 30.59 -5.02
CA MET A 1 12.82 29.29 -5.71
C MET A 1 14.17 28.68 -5.44
N CYS A 2 14.22 27.55 -4.72
CA CYS A 2 15.45 26.80 -4.50
C CYS A 2 15.84 26.16 -5.83
N LYS A 3 17.01 26.53 -6.40
CA LYS A 3 17.48 25.95 -7.66
C LYS A 3 18.22 24.65 -7.37
N LEU A 4 17.72 23.55 -7.94
CA LEU A 4 18.46 22.29 -7.96
C LEU A 4 19.70 22.43 -8.84
N ASN A 5 20.79 21.76 -8.49
CA ASN A 5 21.93 21.61 -9.38
C ASN A 5 21.62 20.56 -10.48
N GLN A 6 22.51 20.42 -11.45
CA GLN A 6 22.27 19.53 -12.60
C GLN A 6 22.12 18.05 -12.19
N GLU A 7 22.87 17.61 -11.18
CA GLU A 7 22.81 16.24 -10.67
C GLU A 7 21.47 15.96 -9.98
N GLU A 8 21.02 16.88 -9.14
CA GLU A 8 19.72 16.84 -8.46
C GLU A 8 18.56 16.86 -9.45
N ILE A 9 18.66 17.63 -10.54
CA ILE A 9 17.67 17.63 -11.63
C ILE A 9 17.58 16.25 -12.30
N ILE A 10 18.72 15.62 -12.55
CA ILE A 10 18.77 14.27 -13.14
C ILE A 10 18.16 13.25 -12.16
N ASN A 11 18.47 13.35 -10.88
CA ASN A 11 17.94 12.44 -9.86
C ASN A 11 16.43 12.58 -9.69
N LEU A 12 15.92 13.82 -9.65
CA LEU A 12 14.48 14.10 -9.65
C LEU A 12 13.80 13.50 -10.90
N GLY A 13 14.37 13.72 -12.09
CA GLY A 13 13.82 13.16 -13.33
C GLY A 13 13.75 11.63 -13.31
N LYS A 14 14.83 10.97 -12.88
CA LYS A 14 14.87 9.51 -12.72
C LYS A 14 13.86 9.00 -11.70
N PHE A 15 13.68 9.72 -10.59
CA PHE A 15 12.69 9.39 -9.57
C PHE A 15 11.27 9.41 -10.13
N LEU A 16 10.86 10.51 -10.78
CA LEU A 16 9.53 10.62 -11.40
C LEU A 16 9.31 9.55 -12.48
N LYS A 17 10.35 9.27 -13.29
CA LYS A 17 10.32 8.19 -14.29
C LYS A 17 10.11 6.81 -13.67
N LYS A 18 10.77 6.55 -12.53
CA LYS A 18 10.63 5.29 -11.78
C LYS A 18 9.19 5.14 -11.24
N LEU A 19 8.63 6.19 -10.62
CA LEU A 19 7.23 6.19 -10.17
C LEU A 19 6.27 5.86 -11.32
N ARG A 20 6.42 6.56 -12.44
CA ARG A 20 5.57 6.35 -13.62
C ARG A 20 5.66 4.92 -14.14
N ASN A 21 6.87 4.39 -14.27
CA ASN A 21 7.10 3.02 -14.75
C ASN A 21 6.53 1.97 -13.79
N ASN A 22 6.65 2.18 -12.47
CA ASN A 22 6.06 1.29 -11.46
C ASN A 22 4.53 1.22 -11.60
N LYS A 23 3.88 2.34 -11.93
CA LYS A 23 2.44 2.41 -12.23
C LYS A 23 2.06 1.92 -13.63
N LYS A 24 3.01 1.44 -14.43
CA LYS A 24 2.83 1.04 -15.83
C LYS A 24 2.17 2.13 -16.69
N LYS A 25 2.37 3.41 -16.33
CA LYS A 25 1.83 4.55 -17.06
C LYS A 25 2.78 4.99 -18.16
N THR A 26 2.24 5.34 -19.32
CA THR A 26 3.00 5.92 -20.42
C THR A 26 3.26 7.39 -20.16
N THR A 27 4.33 7.93 -20.75
CA THR A 27 4.59 9.38 -20.73
C THR A 27 3.43 10.18 -21.33
N ARG A 28 2.68 9.58 -22.27
CA ARG A 28 1.50 10.19 -22.88
C ARG A 28 0.34 10.33 -21.88
N GLU A 29 0.03 9.28 -21.11
CA GLU A 29 -1.03 9.34 -20.09
C GLU A 29 -0.76 10.42 -19.03
N VAL A 30 0.49 10.53 -18.57
CA VAL A 30 0.87 11.60 -17.63
C VAL A 30 0.77 12.97 -18.30
N ALA A 31 1.19 13.10 -19.56
CA ALA A 31 1.10 14.36 -20.29
C ALA A 31 -0.34 14.82 -20.50
N GLU A 32 -1.25 13.90 -20.83
CA GLU A 32 -2.68 14.17 -20.99
C GLU A 32 -3.32 14.62 -19.66
N PHE A 33 -3.03 13.94 -18.55
CA PHE A 33 -3.51 14.34 -17.23
C PHE A 33 -3.02 15.75 -16.85
N MET A 34 -1.73 16.01 -17.09
CA MET A 34 -1.09 17.27 -16.69
C MET A 34 -1.29 18.41 -17.71
N SER A 35 -2.01 18.20 -18.81
CA SER A 35 -2.16 19.17 -19.90
C SER A 35 -0.82 19.68 -20.48
N TYR A 36 0.19 18.81 -20.55
CA TYR A 36 1.50 19.09 -21.16
C TYR A 36 1.72 18.24 -22.42
N SER A 37 2.78 18.54 -23.17
CA SER A 37 3.22 17.67 -24.26
C SER A 37 3.99 16.46 -23.73
N GLN A 38 3.89 15.33 -24.43
CA GLN A 38 4.67 14.12 -24.11
C GLN A 38 6.19 14.39 -24.10
N GLY A 39 6.67 15.26 -24.98
CA GLY A 39 8.06 15.73 -24.99
C GLY A 39 8.45 16.57 -23.77
N HIS A 40 7.49 17.28 -23.15
CA HIS A 40 7.72 18.03 -21.92
C HIS A 40 7.98 17.08 -20.75
N ILE A 41 7.10 16.09 -20.53
CA ILE A 41 7.24 15.08 -19.47
C ILE A 41 8.56 14.29 -19.66
N SER A 42 8.83 13.82 -20.88
CA SER A 42 10.08 13.12 -21.21
C SER A 42 11.32 13.98 -20.97
N GLY A 43 11.24 15.29 -21.28
CA GLY A 43 12.34 16.23 -21.04
C GLY A 43 12.68 16.36 -19.55
N ILE A 44 11.66 16.39 -18.69
CA ILE A 44 11.83 16.44 -17.23
C ILE A 44 12.38 15.11 -16.70
N GLU A 45 11.78 13.97 -17.08
CA GLU A 45 12.20 12.64 -16.63
C GLU A 45 13.65 12.27 -16.99
N ASN A 46 14.19 12.87 -18.05
CA ASN A 46 15.56 12.66 -18.48
C ASN A 46 16.51 13.79 -18.02
N GLY A 47 16.08 14.69 -17.15
CA GLY A 47 16.90 15.79 -16.60
C GLY A 47 17.36 16.82 -17.64
N LYS A 48 16.67 16.89 -18.79
CA LYS A 48 16.99 17.82 -19.89
C LYS A 48 16.29 19.17 -19.75
N ARG A 49 15.41 19.32 -18.76
CA ARG A 49 14.72 20.56 -18.40
C ARG A 49 15.25 21.05 -17.05
N GLY A 50 15.12 22.35 -16.81
CA GLY A 50 15.43 22.93 -15.50
C GLY A 50 14.50 22.41 -14.39
N THR A 51 14.71 22.88 -13.16
CA THR A 51 13.89 22.50 -12.00
C THR A 51 12.39 22.75 -12.29
N PRO A 52 11.54 21.71 -12.29
CA PRO A 52 10.09 21.87 -12.39
C PRO A 52 9.53 22.63 -11.19
N SER A 53 8.33 23.21 -11.30
CA SER A 53 7.67 23.82 -10.14
C SER A 53 7.26 22.76 -9.12
N GLU A 54 7.19 23.13 -7.85
CA GLU A 54 6.71 22.23 -6.79
C GLU A 54 5.29 21.74 -7.07
N THR A 55 4.42 22.61 -7.60
CA THR A 55 3.07 22.25 -8.04
C THR A 55 3.07 21.14 -9.09
N TYR A 56 3.95 21.23 -10.09
CA TYR A 56 4.09 20.19 -11.10
C TYR A 56 4.50 18.86 -10.48
N ILE A 57 5.43 18.89 -9.54
CA ILE A 57 5.95 17.68 -8.88
C ILE A 57 4.84 17.06 -8.01
N GLU A 58 4.10 17.88 -7.27
CA GLU A 58 2.97 17.47 -6.45
C GLU A 58 1.86 16.84 -7.29
N ASP A 59 1.46 17.46 -8.39
CA ASP A 59 0.43 16.95 -9.29
C ASP A 59 0.84 15.60 -9.92
N VAL A 60 2.11 15.46 -10.35
CA VAL A 60 2.63 14.19 -10.90
C VAL A 60 2.64 13.10 -9.83
N ILE A 61 3.13 13.39 -8.62
CA ILE A 61 3.18 12.40 -7.53
C ILE A 61 1.75 12.01 -7.12
N THR A 62 0.82 12.96 -7.06
CA THR A 62 -0.59 12.72 -6.75
C THR A 62 -1.22 11.81 -7.80
N PHE A 63 -1.05 12.11 -9.09
CA PHE A 63 -1.56 11.27 -10.18
C PHE A 63 -1.02 9.84 -10.17
N LEU A 64 0.25 9.68 -9.75
CA LEU A 64 0.94 8.41 -9.71
C LEU A 64 0.83 7.70 -8.36
N SER A 65 0.02 8.21 -7.42
CA SER A 65 -0.21 7.57 -6.13
C SER A 65 -1.67 7.13 -6.03
N ASP A 66 -1.90 5.86 -5.71
CA ASP A 66 -3.25 5.31 -5.57
C ASP A 66 -3.81 5.58 -4.15
N THR A 67 -2.93 5.89 -3.19
CA THR A 67 -3.26 6.11 -1.77
C THR A 67 -2.51 7.29 -1.18
N PHE A 68 -2.98 7.83 -0.04
CA PHE A 68 -2.29 8.92 0.67
C PHE A 68 -0.99 8.45 1.32
N GLU A 69 -0.91 7.18 1.71
CA GLU A 69 0.29 6.52 2.21
C GLU A 69 1.36 6.46 1.12
N GLU A 70 0.96 6.06 -0.09
CA GLU A 70 1.86 6.07 -1.25
C GLU A 70 2.29 7.49 -1.61
N TYR A 71 1.36 8.46 -1.60
CA TYR A 71 1.69 9.86 -1.79
C TYR A 71 2.72 10.35 -0.75
N ASN A 72 2.46 10.12 0.54
CA ASN A 72 3.34 10.55 1.63
C ASN A 72 4.71 9.87 1.58
N PHE A 73 4.74 8.60 1.20
CA PHE A 73 5.98 7.88 0.96
C PHE A 73 6.77 8.52 -0.18
N ASN A 74 6.11 8.82 -1.30
CA ASN A 74 6.75 9.47 -2.45
C ASN A 74 7.24 10.89 -2.09
N VAL A 75 6.54 11.61 -1.22
CA VAL A 75 6.97 12.89 -0.66
C VAL A 75 8.23 12.74 0.21
N ASP A 76 8.38 11.67 0.99
CA ASP A 76 9.61 11.42 1.74
C ASP A 76 10.78 11.08 0.81
N GLN A 77 10.56 10.23 -0.19
CA GLN A 77 11.58 9.89 -1.18
C GLN A 77 12.00 11.13 -1.99
N LEU A 78 11.06 12.02 -2.30
CA LEU A 78 11.35 13.30 -2.96
C LEU A 78 12.33 14.15 -2.14
N LYS A 79 12.18 14.18 -0.82
CA LYS A 79 13.10 14.91 0.06
C LYS A 79 14.50 14.32 0.00
N GLU A 80 14.63 13.00 -0.01
CA GLU A 80 15.93 12.32 -0.11
C GLU A 80 16.61 12.61 -1.46
N VAL A 81 15.90 12.44 -2.59
CA VAL A 81 16.49 12.64 -3.92
C VAL A 81 16.81 14.09 -4.26
N THR A 82 16.24 15.05 -3.50
CA THR A 82 16.47 16.48 -3.69
C THR A 82 17.30 17.10 -2.57
N ASN A 83 17.91 16.31 -1.68
CA ASN A 83 18.68 16.79 -0.53
C ASN A 83 17.90 17.82 0.32
N ASN A 84 16.62 17.53 0.61
CA ASN A 84 15.68 18.38 1.33
C ASN A 84 15.38 19.75 0.70
N LYS A 85 15.75 19.98 -0.56
CA LYS A 85 15.52 21.26 -1.26
C LYS A 85 14.09 21.44 -1.76
N ILE A 86 13.38 20.34 -2.01
CA ILE A 86 11.94 20.34 -2.33
C ILE A 86 11.21 19.62 -1.20
N GLN A 87 10.23 20.30 -0.62
CA GLN A 87 9.46 19.79 0.52
C GLN A 87 7.97 19.97 0.24
N LEU A 88 7.33 18.90 -0.21
CA LEU A 88 5.88 18.86 -0.32
C LEU A 88 5.25 18.56 1.04
N LEU A 89 4.03 19.04 1.24
CA LEU A 89 3.24 18.73 2.41
C LEU A 89 2.71 17.29 2.29
N LYS A 90 2.87 16.52 3.37
CA LYS A 90 2.22 15.23 3.49
C LYS A 90 0.72 15.42 3.69
N THR A 91 -0.08 14.56 3.08
CA THR A 91 -1.51 14.49 3.36
C THR A 91 -1.75 13.69 4.65
N ASN A 92 -2.73 14.10 5.46
CA ASN A 92 -3.06 13.34 6.67
C ASN A 92 -3.66 11.98 6.30
N VAL A 93 -2.90 10.90 6.57
CA VAL A 93 -3.39 9.51 6.49
C VAL A 93 -4.61 9.31 7.41
N ASN A 94 -4.68 10.09 8.49
CA ASN A 94 -5.74 10.01 9.50
C ASN A 94 -7.07 10.66 9.09
N GLU A 95 -7.18 11.38 7.97
CA GLU A 95 -8.47 11.96 7.56
C GLU A 95 -9.49 10.91 7.08
N ARG A 96 -9.07 9.64 6.89
CA ARG A 96 -9.97 8.48 6.82
C ARG A 96 -10.01 7.59 8.08
N SER A 97 -9.09 7.76 9.03
CA SER A 97 -9.04 6.96 10.27
C SER A 97 -10.04 7.40 11.36
N LYS A 98 -10.94 8.35 11.07
CA LYS A 98 -12.15 8.54 11.90
C LYS A 98 -13.28 7.58 11.57
N ASN A 99 -13.00 6.50 10.84
CA ASN A 99 -13.86 5.35 10.87
C ASN A 99 -13.51 4.54 12.13
N ASN A 100 -14.25 4.77 13.22
CA ASN A 100 -14.38 3.81 14.33
C ASN A 100 -15.03 2.52 13.78
N SER A 101 -14.34 1.80 12.91
CA SER A 101 -14.80 0.58 12.26
C SER A 101 -13.92 -0.55 12.78
N MET A 102 -14.56 -1.59 13.30
CA MET A 102 -13.91 -2.80 13.78
C MET A 102 -13.11 -3.42 12.62
N LEU A 103 -13.59 -3.27 11.38
CA LEU A 103 -12.92 -3.72 10.17
C LEU A 103 -11.53 -3.09 9.97
N GLY A 104 -11.39 -1.79 10.27
CA GLY A 104 -10.11 -1.08 10.20
C GLY A 104 -9.03 -1.74 11.05
N SER A 105 -9.38 -2.32 12.21
CA SER A 105 -8.40 -3.03 13.05
C SER A 105 -7.86 -4.33 12.44
N PHE A 106 -8.50 -4.88 11.40
CA PHE A 106 -8.03 -6.07 10.68
C PHE A 106 -7.36 -5.73 9.35
N THR A 107 -7.58 -4.53 8.80
CA THR A 107 -7.18 -4.16 7.43
C THR A 107 -6.25 -2.96 7.36
N ASP A 108 -6.29 -2.03 8.33
CA ASP A 108 -5.46 -0.83 8.36
C ASP A 108 -4.23 -1.04 9.23
N ASN A 109 -3.10 -1.33 8.57
CA ASN A 109 -1.79 -1.18 9.20
C ASN A 109 -0.89 -0.16 8.49
N GLY A 110 -1.41 0.62 7.53
CA GLY A 110 -0.62 1.61 6.78
C GLY A 110 0.53 1.03 5.93
N GLU A 111 0.68 -0.30 5.92
CA GLU A 111 1.69 -1.03 5.17
C GLU A 111 1.03 -1.73 3.97
N ALA A 112 1.44 -1.32 2.76
CA ALA A 112 0.89 -1.92 1.55
C ALA A 112 1.44 -3.34 1.34
N PRO A 113 0.59 -4.31 0.92
CA PRO A 113 0.98 -5.71 0.81
C PRO A 113 2.02 -5.97 -0.29
N ASN A 114 2.33 -4.98 -1.14
CA ASN A 114 3.26 -5.07 -2.25
C ASN A 114 4.63 -4.41 -1.99
N ILE A 115 4.93 -4.00 -0.75
CA ILE A 115 6.19 -3.34 -0.38
C ILE A 115 7.03 -4.27 0.49
N MET A 116 8.25 -4.61 0.08
CA MET A 116 9.20 -5.34 0.93
C MET A 116 10.25 -4.39 1.49
N TYR A 117 10.40 -4.39 2.82
CA TYR A 117 11.46 -3.69 3.53
C TYR A 117 12.63 -4.66 3.73
N MET A 118 13.80 -4.31 3.21
CA MET A 118 15.03 -5.08 3.35
C MET A 118 16.07 -4.24 4.08
N GLU A 119 16.84 -4.86 4.97
CA GLU A 119 18.00 -4.23 5.58
C GLU A 119 19.25 -4.75 4.88
N ASN A 120 20.05 -3.85 4.30
CA ASN A 120 21.30 -4.26 3.69
C ASN A 120 22.36 -4.57 4.77
N ASN A 121 23.48 -5.16 4.36
CA ASN A 121 24.56 -5.56 5.29
C ASN A 121 25.18 -4.41 6.10
N LEU A 122 24.80 -3.15 5.81
CA LEU A 122 25.23 -1.94 6.48
C LEU A 122 24.16 -1.36 7.42
N GLY A 123 23.02 -2.04 7.60
CA GLY A 123 21.91 -1.58 8.43
C GLY A 123 21.03 -0.51 7.78
N LEU A 124 21.19 -0.25 6.48
CA LEU A 124 20.35 0.70 5.76
C LEU A 124 19.10 -0.01 5.26
N LYS A 125 17.93 0.61 5.50
CA LYS A 125 16.63 0.12 5.05
C LYS A 125 16.44 0.48 3.58
N GLU A 126 16.38 -0.54 2.73
CA GLU A 126 16.04 -0.44 1.31
C GLU A 126 14.65 -1.03 1.08
N ASN A 127 13.82 -0.33 0.32
CA ASN A 127 12.45 -0.77 0.05
C ASN A 127 12.30 -1.16 -1.43
N THR A 128 11.67 -2.30 -1.68
CA THR A 128 11.36 -2.76 -3.03
C THR A 128 9.85 -2.85 -3.23
N TYR A 129 9.39 -2.25 -4.34
CA TYR A 129 8.00 -2.29 -4.77
C TYR A 129 7.78 -3.43 -5.74
N PHE A 130 6.75 -4.23 -5.48
CA PHE A 130 6.34 -5.33 -6.34
C PHE A 130 5.00 -5.00 -7.01
N SER A 131 4.78 -5.59 -8.19
CA SER A 131 3.49 -5.56 -8.89
C SER A 131 2.49 -6.60 -8.35
N ILE A 132 2.90 -7.36 -7.34
CA ILE A 132 2.16 -8.43 -6.69
C ILE A 132 2.16 -8.18 -5.17
N PRO A 133 1.17 -8.70 -4.42
CA PRO A 133 1.12 -8.55 -2.97
C PRO A 133 2.14 -9.47 -2.28
N ILE A 134 3.41 -9.06 -2.29
CA ILE A 134 4.55 -9.84 -1.77
C ILE A 134 4.44 -10.20 -0.28
N ASN A 135 3.66 -9.46 0.52
CA ASN A 135 3.42 -9.72 1.94
C ASN A 135 2.08 -10.43 2.20
N ASP A 136 1.32 -10.77 1.15
CA ASP A 136 0.11 -11.57 1.32
C ASP A 136 0.44 -13.06 1.26
N LEU A 137 0.26 -13.73 2.40
CA LEU A 137 0.48 -15.17 2.50
C LEU A 137 -0.56 -15.98 1.72
N ASN A 138 -1.80 -15.50 1.59
CA ASN A 138 -2.82 -16.18 0.78
C ASN A 138 -2.41 -16.22 -0.69
N PHE A 139 -1.94 -15.10 -1.24
CA PHE A 139 -1.33 -15.05 -2.57
C PHE A 139 -0.22 -16.10 -2.73
N HIS A 140 0.73 -16.16 -1.77
CA HIS A 140 1.86 -17.09 -1.85
C HIS A 140 1.47 -18.56 -1.76
N LEU A 141 0.47 -18.90 -0.95
CA LEU A 141 -0.01 -20.28 -0.79
C LEU A 141 -0.78 -20.76 -2.03
N ASN A 142 -1.47 -19.84 -2.72
CA ASN A 142 -2.21 -20.14 -3.96
C ASN A 142 -1.35 -20.02 -5.24
N ASP A 143 -0.15 -19.45 -5.16
CA ASP A 143 0.75 -19.35 -6.30
C ASP A 143 1.34 -20.72 -6.70
N ILE A 144 0.93 -21.19 -7.87
CA ILE A 144 1.39 -22.44 -8.50
C ILE A 144 2.74 -22.31 -9.22
N SER A 145 3.18 -21.08 -9.50
CA SER A 145 4.35 -20.83 -10.34
C SER A 145 5.65 -20.94 -9.56
N ASN A 146 5.64 -20.63 -8.25
CA ASN A 146 6.84 -20.63 -7.42
C ASN A 146 6.75 -21.66 -6.28
N SER A 147 7.81 -22.46 -6.12
CA SER A 147 7.92 -23.39 -4.99
C SER A 147 8.00 -22.62 -3.67
N LYS A 148 7.18 -23.03 -2.69
CA LYS A 148 7.19 -22.45 -1.33
C LYS A 148 7.93 -23.37 -0.37
N TYR A 149 8.61 -22.78 0.61
CA TYR A 149 9.42 -23.50 1.57
C TYR A 149 9.09 -23.06 2.99
N TYR A 150 9.06 -24.02 3.92
CA TYR A 150 9.03 -23.76 5.35
C TYR A 150 10.21 -24.47 6.01
N ARG A 151 11.11 -23.72 6.65
CA ARG A 151 12.33 -24.26 7.30
C ARG A 151 13.15 -25.18 6.39
N LYS A 152 13.37 -24.76 5.14
CA LYS A 152 14.07 -25.51 4.07
C LYS A 152 13.32 -26.75 3.54
N LEU A 153 12.12 -27.05 4.03
CA LEU A 153 11.26 -28.10 3.48
C LEU A 153 10.37 -27.52 2.39
N LYS A 154 10.36 -28.14 1.21
CA LYS A 154 9.49 -27.76 0.11
C LYS A 154 8.04 -28.14 0.46
N LEU A 155 7.13 -27.19 0.34
CA LEU A 155 5.70 -27.41 0.55
C LEU A 155 5.05 -27.95 -0.73
N THR A 156 4.35 -29.06 -0.62
CA THR A 156 3.50 -29.60 -1.69
C THR A 156 2.25 -28.74 -1.86
N ASP A 157 1.52 -28.93 -2.96
CA ASP A 157 0.26 -28.22 -3.20
C ASP A 157 -0.78 -28.55 -2.13
N ILE A 158 -0.77 -29.79 -1.63
CA ILE A 158 -1.61 -30.26 -0.53
C ILE A 158 -1.24 -29.52 0.76
N ASP A 159 0.06 -29.42 1.09
CA ASP A 159 0.52 -28.67 2.27
C ASP A 159 0.07 -27.21 2.21
N ARG A 160 0.26 -26.56 1.05
CA ARG A 160 -0.12 -25.15 0.86
C ARG A 160 -1.61 -24.94 1.07
N LYS A 161 -2.44 -25.83 0.54
CA LYS A 161 -3.90 -25.80 0.74
C LYS A 161 -4.26 -25.97 2.21
N HIS A 162 -3.71 -26.96 2.90
CA HIS A 162 -3.98 -27.18 4.32
C HIS A 162 -3.54 -26.01 5.20
N ILE A 163 -2.38 -25.41 4.92
CA ILE A 163 -1.91 -24.22 5.63
C ILE A 163 -2.86 -23.04 5.39
N ASN A 164 -3.31 -22.83 4.15
CA ASN A 164 -4.27 -21.79 3.83
C ASN A 164 -5.58 -21.97 4.60
N ASP A 165 -6.15 -23.18 4.57
CA ASP A 165 -7.40 -23.50 5.25
C ASP A 165 -7.25 -23.35 6.78
N TYR A 166 -6.12 -23.77 7.34
CA TYR A 166 -5.80 -23.62 8.76
C TYR A 166 -5.77 -22.15 9.18
N ILE A 167 -5.05 -21.30 8.44
CA ILE A 167 -4.97 -19.87 8.71
C ILE A 167 -6.35 -19.20 8.58
N ASN A 168 -7.10 -19.53 7.53
CA ASN A 168 -8.42 -18.97 7.28
C ASN A 168 -9.39 -19.32 8.43
N ASN A 169 -9.44 -20.59 8.83
CA ASN A 169 -10.29 -21.05 9.94
C ASN A 169 -9.89 -20.38 11.26
N TYR A 170 -8.59 -20.27 11.54
CA TYR A 170 -8.10 -19.55 12.72
C TYR A 170 -8.57 -18.08 12.75
N LEU A 171 -8.51 -17.38 11.61
CA LEU A 171 -8.99 -16.00 11.51
C LEU A 171 -10.50 -15.91 11.72
N ILE A 172 -11.28 -16.82 11.13
CA ILE A 172 -12.73 -16.90 11.35
C ILE A 172 -13.05 -17.07 12.84
N ASP A 173 -12.38 -18.01 13.51
CA ASP A 173 -12.61 -18.28 14.93
C ASP A 173 -12.22 -17.08 15.81
N LYS A 174 -11.11 -16.40 15.49
CA LYS A 174 -10.72 -15.15 16.16
C LYS A 174 -11.80 -14.07 16.05
N ILE A 175 -12.38 -13.91 14.86
CA ILE A 175 -13.42 -12.90 14.60
C ILE A 175 -14.74 -13.30 15.30
N ARG A 176 -15.07 -14.59 15.37
CA ARG A 176 -16.22 -15.11 16.13
C ARG A 176 -16.09 -14.79 17.62
N ILE A 177 -14.92 -14.99 18.22
CA ILE A 177 -14.65 -14.63 19.62
C ILE A 177 -14.86 -13.11 19.83
N GLN A 178 -14.42 -12.28 18.89
CA GLN A 178 -14.64 -10.83 18.99
C GLN A 178 -16.12 -10.45 18.87
N LEU A 179 -16.90 -11.14 18.02
CA LEU A 179 -18.33 -10.95 17.92
C LEU A 179 -19.04 -11.34 19.23
N GLU A 180 -18.66 -12.44 19.86
CA GLU A 180 -19.18 -12.86 21.17
C GLU A 180 -18.88 -11.81 22.25
N ASN A 181 -17.67 -11.25 22.26
CA ASN A 181 -17.28 -10.18 23.18
C ASN A 181 -18.14 -8.92 22.99
N VAL A 182 -18.36 -8.49 21.74
CA VAL A 182 -19.23 -7.34 21.43
C VAL A 182 -20.65 -7.57 21.94
N GLN A 183 -21.19 -8.78 21.75
CA GLN A 183 -22.52 -9.14 22.26
C GLN A 183 -22.58 -9.17 23.78
N SER A 184 -21.54 -9.68 24.45
CA SER A 184 -21.45 -9.71 25.90
C SER A 184 -21.40 -8.30 26.51
N LEU A 185 -20.62 -7.39 25.92
CA LEU A 185 -20.52 -6.00 26.38
C LEU A 185 -21.85 -5.26 26.24
N TYR A 186 -22.59 -5.51 25.16
CA TYR A 186 -23.94 -4.97 25.01
C TYR A 186 -24.91 -5.52 26.08
N LYS A 187 -24.89 -6.84 26.35
CA LYS A 187 -25.70 -7.44 27.43
C LYS A 187 -25.38 -6.89 28.82
N GLN A 188 -24.16 -6.44 29.05
CA GLN A 188 -23.71 -5.83 30.30
C GLN A 188 -24.00 -4.32 30.37
N ASN A 189 -24.70 -3.75 29.37
CA ASN A 189 -24.95 -2.31 29.22
C ASN A 189 -23.67 -1.45 29.14
N LEU A 190 -22.55 -2.04 28.73
CA LEU A 190 -21.25 -1.35 28.56
C LEU A 190 -21.05 -0.81 27.14
N LEU A 191 -21.99 -1.09 26.22
CA LEU A 191 -21.93 -0.70 24.82
C LEU A 191 -23.31 -0.19 24.37
N ASP A 192 -23.34 0.89 23.60
CA ASP A 192 -24.60 1.42 23.06
C ASP A 192 -25.12 0.57 21.88
N GLU A 193 -26.43 0.67 21.61
CA GLU A 193 -27.10 -0.12 20.58
C GLU A 193 -26.58 0.19 19.15
N GLN A 194 -26.24 1.45 18.86
CA GLN A 194 -25.75 1.84 17.54
C GLN A 194 -24.37 1.22 17.27
N THR A 195 -23.47 1.29 18.25
CA THR A 195 -22.13 0.69 18.18
C THR A 195 -22.20 -0.83 18.14
N HIS A 196 -23.09 -1.45 18.93
CA HIS A 196 -23.33 -2.90 18.91
C HIS A 196 -23.76 -3.37 17.53
N SER A 197 -24.76 -2.69 16.95
CA SER A 197 -25.32 -3.03 15.63
C SER A 197 -24.27 -2.88 14.53
N LYS A 198 -23.51 -1.78 14.56
CA LYS A 198 -22.42 -1.52 13.61
C LYS A 198 -21.34 -2.61 13.67
N TYR A 199 -20.74 -2.84 14.83
CA TYR A 199 -19.65 -3.80 14.96
C TYR A 199 -20.09 -5.23 14.70
N SER A 200 -21.28 -5.61 15.15
CA SER A 200 -21.84 -6.94 14.88
C SER A 200 -22.05 -7.17 13.39
N LYS A 201 -22.50 -6.14 12.65
CA LYS A 201 -22.67 -6.23 11.20
C LYS A 201 -21.32 -6.38 10.49
N GLU A 202 -20.35 -5.53 10.82
CA GLU A 202 -19.01 -5.57 10.21
C GLU A 202 -18.31 -6.93 10.41
N LEU A 203 -18.36 -7.47 11.65
CA LEU A 203 -17.75 -8.77 11.96
C LEU A 203 -18.45 -9.93 11.24
N LYS A 204 -19.78 -9.92 11.15
CA LYS A 204 -20.54 -10.93 10.40
C LYS A 204 -20.24 -10.89 8.91
N GLU A 205 -20.13 -9.69 8.33
CA GLU A 205 -19.73 -9.53 6.94
C GLU A 205 -18.31 -10.05 6.68
N LEU A 206 -17.38 -9.80 7.60
CA LEU A 206 -16.00 -10.31 7.48
C LEU A 206 -15.94 -11.83 7.57
N ILE A 207 -16.67 -12.45 8.51
CA ILE A 207 -16.78 -13.91 8.60
C ILE A 207 -17.31 -14.47 7.27
N LYS A 208 -18.38 -13.89 6.73
CA LYS A 208 -18.98 -14.35 5.47
C LYS A 208 -17.98 -14.28 4.30
N LYS A 209 -17.18 -13.21 4.25
CA LYS A 209 -16.12 -13.05 3.23
C LYS A 209 -15.00 -14.08 3.37
N LEU A 210 -14.64 -14.46 4.60
CA LEU A 210 -13.63 -15.50 4.83
C LEU A 210 -14.18 -16.91 4.59
N GLU A 211 -15.48 -17.13 4.80
CA GLU A 211 -16.17 -18.38 4.45
C GLU A 211 -16.32 -18.54 2.93
N ASN A 212 -16.30 -17.44 2.17
CA ASN A 212 -16.36 -17.45 0.71
C ASN A 212 -15.00 -17.07 0.07
N PRO A 213 -14.20 -18.05 -0.40
CA PRO A 213 -12.82 -17.82 -0.85
C PRO A 213 -12.66 -16.93 -2.09
N ASN A 214 -13.75 -16.47 -2.70
CA ASN A 214 -13.73 -15.57 -3.86
C ASN A 214 -13.93 -14.09 -3.53
N ASP A 215 -14.34 -13.73 -2.31
CA ASP A 215 -14.75 -12.36 -1.98
C ASP A 215 -13.59 -11.46 -1.47
N LEU A 216 -12.39 -12.02 -1.31
CA LEU A 216 -11.19 -11.33 -0.81
C LEU A 216 -9.95 -11.47 -1.74
N LYS A 217 -10.16 -11.81 -3.02
CA LYS A 217 -9.07 -11.87 -4.00
C LYS A 217 -8.74 -10.46 -4.51
N TYR A 218 -7.44 -10.20 -4.69
CA TYR A 218 -6.93 -9.00 -5.38
C TYR A 218 -7.35 -8.96 -6.86
#